data_AF-A0A971XUF2-F1
#
_entry.id   AF-A0A971XUF2-F1
#
_cell.length_a   1.000
_cell.length_b   1.000
_cell.length_c   1.000
_cell.angle_alpha   90.00
_cell.angle_beta   90.00
_cell.angle_gamma   90.00
#
_symmetry.space_group_name_H-M   'P 1'
#
loop_
_entity.id
_entity.type
_entity.pdbx_description
1 polymer ?
#
loop_
_entity_poly.entity_id
_entity_poly.type
_entity_poly.pdbx_seq_one_letter_code
_entity_poly.pdbx_strand_id
1 'polypeptide(L)'
;DSWTSPASVAGRVAAEMGIPTATNQVFLDHYSDLEKVKAQIERLIKRAKRDGQAVGIGHVRPQTYRALVEMLPRFEEEGVVVVPASRIVSSSPHSQD
;
A
#
# COMPACT_ATOMS: atom_id res chain seq x y z
N ASP A 1 8.69 0.82 5.30
CA ASP A 1 8.91 2.27 5.13
C ASP A 1 7.61 2.93 4.70
N SER A 2 7.11 3.92 5.45
CA SER A 2 5.93 4.70 5.02
C SER A 2 6.22 5.61 3.84
N TRP A 3 7.50 5.85 3.55
CA TRP A 3 8.02 6.57 2.40
C TRP A 3 7.40 7.97 2.23
N THR A 4 7.38 8.73 3.34
CA THR A 4 6.93 10.12 3.37
C THR A 4 7.96 11.09 2.75
N SER A 5 9.19 10.63 2.52
CA SER A 5 10.25 11.38 1.86
C SER A 5 10.88 10.54 0.75
N PRO A 6 11.08 11.09 -0.45
CA PRO A 6 11.76 10.38 -1.54
C PRO A 6 13.23 10.09 -1.23
N ALA A 7 13.84 10.81 -0.28
CA ALA A 7 15.23 10.61 0.16
C ALA A 7 15.36 9.55 1.28
N SER A 8 14.32 8.75 1.53
CA SER A 8 14.36 7.72 2.58
C SER A 8 15.48 6.70 2.33
N VAL A 9 16.32 6.48 3.33
CA VAL A 9 17.36 5.45 3.33
C VAL A 9 16.90 4.16 4.01
N ALA A 10 15.68 4.12 4.57
CA ALA A 10 15.22 3.03 5.42
C ALA A 10 15.19 1.69 4.68
N GLY A 11 14.68 1.66 3.43
CA GLY A 11 14.66 0.43 2.63
C GLY A 11 16.06 -0.10 2.33
N ARG A 12 17.01 0.80 1.97
CA ARG A 12 18.39 0.43 1.68
C ARG A 12 19.10 -0.14 2.91
N VAL A 13 19.03 0.56 4.05
CA VAL A 13 19.68 0.12 5.28
C VAL A 13 19.06 -1.18 5.79
N ALA A 14 17.74 -1.35 5.68
CA ALA A 14 17.11 -2.60 6.06
C ALA A 14 17.59 -3.78 5.21
N ALA A 15 17.76 -3.58 3.90
CA ALA A 15 18.32 -4.60 3.01
C ALA A 15 19.78 -4.94 3.39
N GLU A 16 20.62 -3.94 3.66
CA GLU A 16 22.00 -4.14 4.13
C GLU A 16 22.06 -4.94 5.44
N MET A 17 21.09 -4.75 6.32
CA MET A 17 20.97 -5.46 7.59
C MET A 17 20.23 -6.80 7.51
N GLY A 18 19.75 -7.20 6.32
CA GLY A 18 18.93 -8.40 6.14
C GLY A 18 17.58 -8.36 6.86
N ILE A 19 17.06 -7.16 7.16
CA ILE A 19 15.78 -6.95 7.83
C ILE A 19 14.67 -6.98 6.76
N PRO A 20 13.69 -7.90 6.86
CA PRO A 20 12.54 -7.92 5.97
C PRO A 20 11.77 -6.60 6.00
N THR A 21 11.49 -6.03 4.83
CA THR A 21 10.77 -4.77 4.72
C THR A 21 9.81 -4.74 3.54
N ALA A 22 8.87 -3.79 3.61
CA ALA A 22 8.04 -3.37 2.50
C ALA A 22 7.91 -1.85 2.54
N THR A 23 7.67 -1.25 1.39
CA THR A 23 7.56 0.21 1.21
C THR A 23 6.14 0.55 0.82
N ASN A 24 5.59 1.63 1.36
CA ASN A 24 4.29 2.15 0.95
C ASN A 24 4.33 2.64 -0.50
N GLN A 25 3.35 2.26 -1.33
CA GLN A 25 3.23 2.76 -2.70
C GLN A 25 2.07 3.74 -2.89
N VAL A 26 1.09 3.77 -1.95
CA VAL A 26 -0.08 4.63 -2.04
C VAL A 26 -0.53 5.09 -0.65
N PHE A 27 -0.54 6.40 -0.41
CA PHE A 27 -1.28 6.98 0.71
C PHE A 27 -2.77 7.06 0.33
N LEU A 28 -3.61 6.34 1.06
CA LEU A 28 -5.04 6.23 0.76
C LEU A 28 -5.79 7.51 1.08
N ASP A 29 -5.39 8.23 2.12
CA ASP A 29 -6.21 9.27 2.74
C ASP A 29 -5.46 10.58 2.99
N HIS A 30 -4.57 10.93 2.06
CA HIS A 30 -3.97 12.26 2.03
C HIS A 30 -5.02 13.38 1.97
N TYR A 31 -6.23 13.06 1.48
CA TYR A 31 -7.38 13.95 1.43
C TYR A 31 -8.50 13.47 2.35
N SER A 32 -9.18 14.38 3.04
CA SER A 32 -10.35 14.10 3.89
C SER A 32 -11.65 13.88 3.10
N ASP A 33 -11.56 13.46 1.84
CA ASP A 33 -12.67 13.34 0.89
C ASP A 33 -12.88 11.87 0.49
N LEU A 34 -14.12 11.39 0.61
CA LEU A 34 -14.46 9.97 0.40
C LEU A 34 -14.10 9.49 -1.00
N GLU A 35 -14.43 10.26 -2.03
CA GLU A 35 -14.23 9.86 -3.42
C GLU A 35 -12.76 9.89 -3.80
N LYS A 36 -11.98 10.84 -3.24
CA LYS A 36 -10.52 10.83 -3.38
C LYS A 36 -9.88 9.61 -2.72
N VAL A 37 -10.37 9.16 -1.57
CA VAL A 37 -9.87 7.93 -0.94
C VAL A 37 -10.18 6.71 -1.82
N LYS A 38 -11.41 6.59 -2.34
CA LYS A 38 -11.77 5.52 -3.28
C LYS A 38 -10.88 5.50 -4.52
N ALA A 39 -10.56 6.67 -5.08
CA ALA A 39 -9.64 6.78 -6.20
C ALA A 39 -8.21 6.28 -5.86
N GLN A 40 -7.73 6.51 -4.64
CA GLN A 40 -6.45 5.94 -4.20
C GLN A 40 -6.53 4.41 -3.98
N ILE A 41 -7.66 3.89 -3.51
CA ILE A 41 -7.90 2.43 -3.42
C ILE A 41 -7.86 1.80 -4.81
N GLU A 42 -8.52 2.39 -5.80
CA GLU A 42 -8.49 1.93 -7.19
C GLU A 42 -7.05 1.96 -7.76
N ARG A 43 -6.27 2.99 -7.44
CA ARG A 43 -4.84 3.07 -7.78
C ARG A 43 -4.04 1.95 -7.12
N LEU A 44 -4.33 1.61 -5.87
CA LEU A 44 -3.68 0.52 -5.15
C LEU A 44 -3.98 -0.84 -5.80
N ILE A 45 -5.24 -1.10 -6.15
CA ILE A 45 -5.67 -2.30 -6.88
C ILE A 45 -4.90 -2.43 -8.20
N LYS A 46 -4.86 -1.36 -9.01
CA LYS A 46 -4.12 -1.34 -10.28
C LYS A 46 -2.64 -1.66 -10.10
N ARG A 47 -2.00 -1.13 -9.05
CA ARG A 47 -0.61 -1.47 -8.71
C ARG A 47 -0.45 -2.94 -8.33
N ALA A 48 -1.32 -3.45 -7.46
CA ALA A 48 -1.26 -4.85 -7.05
C ALA A 48 -1.38 -5.82 -8.23
N LYS A 49 -2.26 -5.53 -9.20
CA LYS A 49 -2.39 -6.34 -10.43
C LYS A 49 -1.16 -6.28 -11.32
N ARG A 50 -0.52 -5.12 -11.43
CA ARG A 50 0.67 -4.93 -12.28
C ARG A 50 1.93 -5.54 -11.64
N ASP A 51 2.12 -5.34 -10.35
CA ASP A 51 3.35 -5.64 -9.62
C ASP A 51 3.27 -6.97 -8.86
N GLY A 52 2.13 -7.67 -8.94
CA GLY A 52 1.80 -8.89 -8.19
C GLY A 52 1.40 -8.63 -6.72
N GLN A 53 1.80 -7.49 -6.16
CA GLN A 53 1.46 -7.06 -4.80
C GLN A 53 1.57 -5.54 -4.66
N ALA A 54 0.88 -4.96 -3.68
CA ALA A 54 1.06 -3.56 -3.30
C ALA A 54 0.73 -3.32 -1.83
N VAL A 55 1.32 -2.28 -1.26
CA VAL A 55 1.09 -1.78 0.10
C VAL A 55 0.52 -0.37 0.01
N GLY A 56 -0.65 -0.17 0.61
CA GLY A 56 -1.24 1.14 0.85
C GLY A 56 -1.29 1.45 2.34
N ILE A 57 -1.06 2.72 2.70
CA ILE A 57 -1.20 3.20 4.08
C ILE A 57 -2.32 4.23 4.14
N GLY A 58 -3.21 4.06 5.10
CA GLY A 58 -4.21 5.05 5.50
C GLY A 58 -4.16 5.32 7.00
N HIS A 59 -4.75 6.41 7.43
CA HIS A 59 -4.94 6.76 8.82
C HIS A 59 -6.33 6.38 9.30
N VAL A 60 -6.50 6.29 10.63
CA VAL A 60 -7.78 6.02 11.26
C VAL A 60 -8.68 7.26 11.12
N ARG A 61 -9.50 7.29 10.07
CA ARG A 61 -10.45 8.37 9.77
C ARG A 61 -11.79 7.78 9.31
N PRO A 62 -12.93 8.45 9.56
CA PRO A 62 -14.24 7.97 9.13
C PRO A 62 -14.35 7.76 7.62
N GLN A 63 -13.79 8.67 6.83
CA GLN A 63 -13.80 8.59 5.36
C GLN A 63 -12.95 7.43 4.86
N THR A 64 -11.79 7.18 5.48
CA THR A 64 -10.91 6.04 5.15
C THR A 64 -11.63 4.72 5.41
N TYR A 65 -12.25 4.58 6.60
CA TYR A 65 -13.02 3.39 6.94
C TYR A 65 -14.19 3.17 5.97
N ARG A 66 -14.97 4.21 5.70
CA ARG A 66 -16.12 4.13 4.79
C ARG A 66 -15.70 3.74 3.37
N ALA A 67 -14.64 4.34 2.84
CA ALA A 67 -14.12 4.00 1.51
C ALA A 67 -13.66 2.53 1.45
N LEU A 68 -12.95 2.05 2.48
CA LEU A 68 -12.50 0.66 2.54
C LEU A 68 -13.68 -0.31 2.50
N VAL A 69 -14.71 -0.08 3.33
CA VAL A 69 -15.91 -0.93 3.37
C VAL A 69 -16.65 -0.92 2.03
N GLU A 70 -16.87 0.27 1.43
CA GLU A 70 -17.58 0.40 0.16
C GLU A 70 -16.80 -0.22 -1.02
N MET A 71 -15.46 -0.26 -0.93
CA MET A 71 -14.58 -0.79 -1.99
C MET A 71 -14.20 -2.27 -1.81
N LEU A 72 -14.61 -2.95 -0.73
CA LEU A 72 -14.33 -4.38 -0.55
C LEU A 72 -14.72 -5.23 -1.78
N PRO A 73 -15.93 -5.09 -2.38
CA PRO A 73 -16.30 -5.85 -3.57
C PRO A 73 -15.38 -5.61 -4.76
N ARG A 74 -14.82 -4.40 -4.90
CA ARG A 74 -13.90 -4.07 -6.00
C ARG A 74 -12.59 -4.86 -5.92
N PHE A 75 -12.10 -5.18 -4.72
CA PHE A 75 -10.93 -6.06 -4.60
C PHE A 75 -11.23 -7.46 -5.13
N GLU A 76 -12.39 -8.03 -4.80
CA GLU A 76 -12.82 -9.35 -5.25
C GLU A 76 -13.05 -9.40 -6.77
N GLU A 77 -13.78 -8.42 -7.32
CA GLU A 77 -14.03 -8.27 -8.76
C GLU A 77 -12.74 -8.21 -9.58
N GLU A 78 -11.71 -7.57 -9.02
CA GLU A 78 -10.42 -7.38 -9.67
C GLU A 78 -9.42 -8.54 -9.39
N GLY A 79 -9.85 -9.56 -8.66
CA GLY A 79 -9.03 -10.72 -8.31
C GLY A 79 -7.89 -10.42 -7.32
N VAL A 80 -8.04 -9.37 -6.50
CA VAL A 80 -7.05 -8.93 -5.52
C VAL A 80 -7.45 -9.37 -4.12
N VAL A 81 -6.54 -10.06 -3.42
CA VAL A 81 -6.76 -10.52 -2.04
C VAL A 81 -6.10 -9.58 -1.05
N VAL A 82 -6.87 -9.07 -0.09
CA VAL A 82 -6.35 -8.29 1.03
C VAL A 82 -5.76 -9.23 2.07
N VAL A 83 -4.50 -9.02 2.45
CA VAL A 83 -3.76 -9.84 3.42
C VAL A 83 -3.14 -8.98 4.53
N PRO A 84 -2.81 -9.57 5.70
CA PRO A 84 -1.98 -8.88 6.68
C PRO A 84 -0.64 -8.46 6.08
N ALA A 85 -0.15 -7.27 6.44
CA ALA A 85 1.11 -6.73 5.92
C ALA A 85 2.32 -7.67 6.10
N SER A 86 2.31 -8.51 7.15
CA SER A 86 3.36 -9.51 7.40
C SER A 86 3.50 -10.56 6.30
N ARG A 87 2.49 -10.79 5.44
CA ARG A 87 2.61 -11.66 4.27
C ARG A 87 3.36 -11.02 3.09
N ILE A 88 3.44 -9.69 3.07
CA ILE A 88 4.07 -8.92 1.99
C ILE A 88 5.52 -8.58 2.34
N VAL A 89 5.79 -8.35 3.62
CA VAL A 89 7.13 -8.05 4.12
C VAL A 89 8.06 -9.22 3.80
N SER A 90 9.07 -8.97 2.97
CA SER A 90 10.04 -9.99 2.54
C SER A 90 11.47 -9.50 2.78
N SER A 91 12.39 -10.47 2.93
CA SER A 91 13.83 -10.22 3.16
C SER A 91 14.60 -9.82 1.89
N SER A 92 13.95 -9.81 0.72
CA SER A 92 14.63 -9.55 -0.54
C SER A 92 14.35 -8.13 -1.02
N PRO A 93 15.38 -7.37 -1.45
CA PRO A 93 15.18 -6.02 -1.94
C PRO A 93 14.28 -6.07 -3.18
N HIS A 94 13.15 -5.37 -3.13
CA HIS A 94 12.42 -5.00 -4.32
C HIS A 94 13.32 -3.99 -5.05
N SER A 95 14.02 -4.45 -6.10
CA SER A 95 14.82 -3.60 -6.97
C SER A 95 13.91 -2.51 -7.54
N GLN A 96 14.09 -1.29 -7.05
CA GLN A 96 13.54 -0.09 -7.64
C GLN A 96 14.50 0.29 -8.77
N ASP A 97 14.21 -0.19 -9.98
CA ASP A 97 14.74 0.41 -11.20
C ASP A 97 13.95 1.68 -11.53
#